data_AF-A0A7S1A5P6-F1
#
_entry.id   AF-A0A7S1A5P6-F1
#
_cell.length_a   1.000
_cell.length_b   1.000
_cell.length_c   1.000
_cell.angle_alpha   90.00
_cell.angle_beta   90.00
_cell.angle_gamma   90.00
#
_symmetry.space_group_name_H-M   'P 1'
#
loop_
_entity.id
_entity.type
_entity.pdbx_description
1 polymer ?
#
loop_
_entity_poly.entity_id
_entity_poly.type
_entity_poly.pdbx_seq_one_letter_code
_entity_poly.pdbx_strand_id
1 'polypeptide(L)'
;GGPARSARAPPTQQWPTWLSFGKSGFRVEGSLRGRGTFPVGFSCGCFRFVILSREHLALLLGFVVGWIVLWLEWRDGKGHGLRKRDLMHNSTVIQVLLIEMSVILLLFRFEDIDVVQQLSRQVEELTAANEKIKAQHEEMTESWSRVQDLAEMWQHRTIPRLDLQNELHNKLEDDIGVLIVHLAAVNDVLDNLERRYGPVETWQDGGRFPLEEKQKFSAGVAAVCQHAQLPHMIAGIHTISVS
;
A
#
# COMPACT_ATOMS: atom_id res chain seq x y z
N GLY A 1 7.21 16.07 -21.58
CA GLY A 1 6.89 16.62 -20.25
C GLY A 1 8.19 17.00 -19.58
N GLY A 2 8.40 18.28 -19.33
CA GLY A 2 9.63 18.78 -18.69
C GLY A 2 9.56 18.67 -17.16
N PRO A 3 10.67 18.39 -16.46
CA PRO A 3 10.70 18.38 -15.01
C PRO A 3 10.59 19.81 -14.48
N ALA A 4 9.52 20.09 -13.74
CA ALA A 4 9.35 21.33 -13.01
C ALA A 4 10.45 21.44 -11.94
N ARG A 5 11.36 22.41 -12.12
CA ARG A 5 12.31 22.84 -11.09
C ARG A 5 11.52 23.39 -9.90
N SER A 6 11.46 22.60 -8.84
CA SER A 6 10.97 23.02 -7.52
C SER A 6 11.81 24.19 -7.03
N ALA A 7 11.22 25.38 -6.98
CA ALA A 7 11.82 26.56 -6.37
C ALA A 7 11.99 26.31 -4.87
N ARG A 8 13.24 26.34 -4.37
CA ARG A 8 13.53 26.36 -2.93
C ARG A 8 13.04 27.70 -2.37
N ALA A 9 12.00 27.66 -1.54
CA ALA A 9 11.64 28.78 -0.69
C ALA A 9 12.81 29.11 0.28
N PRO A 10 13.03 30.38 0.62
CA PRO A 10 14.04 30.76 1.60
C PRO A 10 13.68 30.15 2.98
N PRO A 11 14.69 29.82 3.82
CA PRO A 11 14.43 29.36 5.18
C PRO A 11 13.82 30.52 5.96
N THR A 12 12.49 30.57 6.02
CA THR A 12 11.80 31.38 7.00
C THR A 12 12.23 30.86 8.35
N GLN A 13 12.77 31.74 9.19
CA GLN A 13 13.11 31.43 10.58
C GLN A 13 11.79 31.12 11.28
N GLN A 14 11.42 29.84 11.28
CA GLN A 14 10.21 29.32 11.88
C GLN A 14 10.42 29.42 13.38
N TRP A 15 9.73 30.37 14.00
CA TRP A 15 9.52 30.32 15.43
C TRP A 15 8.89 28.95 15.76
N PRO A 16 9.26 28.35 16.90
CA PRO A 16 8.73 27.06 17.31
C PRO A 16 7.21 27.07 17.20
N THR A 17 6.62 26.09 16.51
CA THR A 17 5.19 26.11 16.16
C THR A 17 4.29 25.96 17.39
N TRP A 18 4.86 25.47 18.49
CA TRP A 18 4.18 25.38 19.78
C TRP A 18 3.99 26.73 20.49
N LEU A 19 4.72 27.78 20.09
CA LEU A 19 4.62 29.12 20.68
C LEU A 19 4.30 30.16 19.62
N SER A 20 3.05 30.63 19.61
CA SER A 20 2.65 31.75 18.74
C SER A 20 2.22 32.97 19.54
N PHE A 21 2.68 34.13 19.09
CA PHE A 21 2.31 35.44 19.62
C PHE A 21 1.26 36.06 18.71
N GLY A 22 0.02 36.15 19.20
CA GLY A 22 -1.12 36.66 18.42
C GLY A 22 -1.99 37.61 19.22
N LYS A 23 -2.67 38.53 18.53
CA LYS A 23 -3.64 39.45 19.16
C LYS A 23 -5.02 38.78 19.29
N SER A 24 -5.37 38.53 20.56
CA SER A 24 -6.71 38.45 21.16
C SER A 24 -7.68 37.31 20.81
N GLY A 25 -7.86 36.42 21.80
CA GLY A 25 -9.04 35.58 22.03
C GLY A 25 -8.69 34.41 22.96
N PHE A 26 -9.29 34.31 24.16
CA PHE A 26 -9.20 33.10 24.98
C PHE A 26 -10.07 32.02 24.32
N ARG A 27 -9.44 31.01 23.71
CA ARG A 27 -10.13 29.88 23.08
C ARG A 27 -9.42 28.59 23.44
N VAL A 28 -10.09 27.72 24.20
CA VAL A 28 -9.65 26.35 24.41
C VAL A 28 -10.13 25.55 23.21
N GLU A 29 -9.24 25.27 22.28
CA GLU A 29 -9.54 24.45 21.09
C GLU A 29 -9.14 23.01 21.41
N GLY A 30 -10.05 22.27 22.04
CA GLY A 30 -9.90 20.85 22.26
C GLY A 30 -10.24 20.09 20.99
N SER A 31 -9.24 19.54 20.29
CA SER A 31 -9.46 18.53 19.25
C SER A 31 -9.91 17.23 19.92
N LEU A 32 -11.17 17.17 20.34
CA LEU A 32 -11.80 16.00 20.91
C LEU A 32 -12.34 15.11 19.78
N ARG A 33 -11.45 14.43 19.06
CA ARG A 33 -11.83 13.24 18.27
C ARG A 33 -10.72 12.19 18.30
N GLY A 34 -10.73 11.39 19.36
CA GLY A 34 -9.94 10.15 19.47
C GLY A 34 -9.39 9.96 20.87
N ARG A 35 -9.68 8.82 21.51
CA ARG A 35 -9.18 8.46 22.85
C ARG A 35 -7.65 8.30 22.81
N GLY A 36 -6.93 9.39 23.07
CA GLY A 36 -5.45 9.43 23.08
C GLY A 36 -4.84 10.82 23.34
N THR A 37 -5.57 11.70 24.01
CA THR A 37 -5.21 12.89 24.81
C THR A 37 -3.95 13.76 24.52
N PHE A 38 -3.47 13.88 23.30
CA PHE A 38 -2.59 14.98 22.83
C PHE A 38 -2.84 15.20 21.33
N PRO A 39 -2.62 16.42 20.78
CA PRO A 39 -2.17 17.66 21.41
C PRO A 39 -3.29 18.48 22.07
N VAL A 40 -2.98 19.19 23.16
CA VAL A 40 -3.92 20.11 23.83
C VAL A 40 -3.41 21.54 23.67
N GLY A 41 -4.19 22.39 22.99
CA GLY A 41 -3.88 23.80 22.83
C GLY A 41 -4.42 24.65 23.98
N PHE A 42 -3.54 25.36 24.67
CA PHE A 42 -3.88 26.41 25.64
C PHE A 42 -3.60 27.78 25.03
N SER A 43 -4.60 28.65 24.99
CA SER A 43 -4.39 30.06 24.64
C SER A 43 -4.66 30.94 25.86
N CYS A 44 -3.70 31.79 26.19
CA CYS A 44 -3.80 32.78 27.27
C CYS A 44 -3.41 34.15 26.72
N GLY A 45 -4.42 34.98 26.42
CA GLY A 45 -4.25 36.38 26.00
C GLY A 45 -3.37 36.56 24.76
N CYS A 46 -2.07 36.77 24.98
CA CYS A 46 -1.04 37.00 23.97
C CYS A 46 -0.23 35.76 23.58
N PHE A 47 -0.36 34.65 24.31
CA PHE A 47 0.38 33.41 24.07
C PHE A 47 -0.56 32.27 23.71
N ARG A 48 -0.22 31.52 22.67
CA ARG A 48 -0.82 30.21 22.39
C ARG A 48 0.27 29.16 22.56
N PHE A 49 0.04 28.24 23.48
CA PHE A 49 0.88 27.08 23.77
C PHE A 49 0.18 25.82 23.25
N VAL A 50 0.89 25.00 22.50
CA VAL A 50 0.43 23.65 22.15
C VAL A 50 1.23 22.66 22.98
N ILE A 51 0.54 21.80 23.73
CA ILE A 51 1.17 20.73 24.49
C ILE A 51 1.17 19.48 23.63
N LEU A 52 2.35 19.07 23.16
CA LEU A 52 2.53 17.90 22.31
C LEU A 52 2.67 16.61 23.12
N SER A 53 3.29 16.65 24.31
CA SER A 53 3.54 15.46 25.13
C SER A 53 3.46 15.72 26.64
N ARG A 54 3.40 14.64 27.44
CA ARG A 54 3.46 14.69 28.92
C ARG A 54 4.80 15.21 29.42
N GLU A 55 5.88 14.87 28.74
CA GLU A 55 7.24 15.30 29.08
C GLU A 55 7.41 16.80 28.86
N HIS A 56 6.87 17.32 27.75
CA HIS A 56 6.84 18.76 27.48
C HIS A 56 6.05 19.53 28.55
N LEU A 57 4.92 18.99 29.01
CA LEU A 57 4.17 19.57 30.13
C LEU A 57 4.98 19.56 31.44
N ALA A 58 5.72 18.49 31.74
CA ALA A 58 6.57 18.43 32.92
C ALA A 58 7.72 19.47 32.87
N LEU A 59 8.33 19.67 31.71
CA LEU A 59 9.36 20.70 31.48
C LEU A 59 8.79 22.11 31.61
N LEU A 60 7.61 22.38 31.03
CA LEU A 60 6.91 23.66 31.17
C LEU A 60 6.51 23.95 32.62
N LEU A 61 6.02 22.95 33.36
CA LEU A 61 5.73 23.10 34.79
C LEU A 61 6.99 23.40 35.59
N GLY A 62 8.11 22.71 35.29
CA GLY A 62 9.42 22.99 35.88
C GLY A 62 9.85 24.44 35.66
N PHE A 63 9.75 24.93 34.42
CA PHE A 63 10.04 26.32 34.05
C PHE A 63 9.19 27.31 34.84
N VAL A 64 7.88 27.10 34.93
CA VAL A 64 6.98 27.98 35.70
C VAL A 64 7.33 27.98 37.19
N VAL A 65 7.65 26.81 37.76
CA VAL A 65 8.06 26.69 39.17
C VAL A 65 9.37 27.44 39.42
N GLY A 66 10.36 27.35 38.53
CA GLY A 66 11.62 28.07 38.70
C GLY A 66 11.48 29.59 38.62
N TRP A 67 10.59 30.11 37.75
CA TRP A 67 10.23 31.53 37.78
C TRP A 67 9.57 31.97 39.09
N ILE A 68 8.70 31.13 39.68
CA ILE A 68 8.09 31.42 40.98
C ILE A 68 9.16 31.47 42.08
N VAL A 69 10.11 30.54 42.07
CA VAL A 69 11.24 30.53 43.03
C VAL A 69 12.10 31.80 42.88
N LEU A 70 12.48 32.17 41.65
CA LEU A 70 13.22 33.42 41.40
C LEU A 70 12.46 34.65 41.89
N TRP A 71 11.14 34.71 41.66
CA TRP A 71 10.31 35.81 42.11
C TRP A 71 10.23 35.91 43.64
N LEU A 72 10.12 34.77 44.33
CA LEU A 72 10.12 34.71 45.79
C LEU A 72 11.47 35.16 46.38
N GLU A 73 12.59 34.66 45.84
CA GLU A 73 13.93 35.09 46.26
C GLU A 73 14.15 36.59 46.04
N TRP A 74 13.67 37.14 44.91
CA TRP A 74 13.74 38.57 44.63
C TRP A 74 12.93 39.43 45.61
N ARG A 75 11.76 38.94 46.03
CA ARG A 75 10.90 39.66 46.98
C ARG A 75 11.51 39.73 48.38
N ASP A 76 12.11 38.63 48.82
CA ASP A 76 12.74 38.52 50.14
C ASP A 76 14.05 39.31 50.24
N GLY A 77 14.74 39.56 49.11
CA GLY A 77 15.97 40.36 49.04
C GLY A 77 15.82 41.85 49.36
N LYS A 78 14.60 42.39 49.47
CA LYS A 78 14.37 43.82 49.79
C LYS A 78 14.43 44.16 51.29
N GLY A 79 14.55 43.17 52.17
CA GLY A 79 14.60 43.35 53.63
C GLY A 79 16.03 43.55 54.16
N HIS A 80 16.43 44.81 54.36
CA HIS A 80 17.50 45.33 55.23
C HIS A 80 18.69 44.41 55.62
N GLY A 81 19.82 44.64 54.93
CA GLY A 81 21.13 44.94 55.54
C GLY A 81 21.86 43.86 56.32
N LEU A 82 22.55 42.94 55.63
CA LEU A 82 23.71 42.20 56.16
C LEU A 82 24.58 41.68 54.98
N ARG A 83 25.67 42.40 54.70
CA ARG A 83 26.64 42.29 53.58
C ARG A 83 27.23 40.89 53.29
N LYS A 84 27.02 39.90 54.17
CA LYS A 84 27.51 38.51 54.01
C LYS A 84 26.45 37.57 53.40
N ARG A 85 25.16 37.97 53.45
CA ARG A 85 24.03 37.21 52.92
C ARG A 85 23.86 37.38 51.39
N ASP A 86 24.37 38.48 50.85
CA ASP A 86 24.29 38.81 49.41
C ASP A 86 25.06 37.84 48.51
N LEU A 87 26.18 37.28 48.98
CA LEU A 87 27.00 36.33 48.20
C LEU A 87 26.30 34.98 48.00
N MET A 88 25.56 34.49 49.01
CA MET A 88 24.80 33.23 48.89
C MET A 88 23.58 33.41 47.99
N HIS A 89 22.87 34.54 48.10
CA HIS A 89 21.72 34.85 47.24
C HIS A 89 22.12 35.00 45.76
N ASN A 90 23.24 35.66 45.47
CA ASN A 90 23.71 35.77 44.08
C ASN A 90 24.06 34.41 43.48
N SER A 91 24.58 33.47 44.28
CA SER A 91 24.89 32.12 43.83
C SER A 91 23.63 31.29 43.52
N THR A 92 22.58 31.37 44.34
CA THR A 92 21.32 30.63 44.09
C THR A 92 20.62 31.15 42.84
N VAL A 93 20.55 32.47 42.68
CA VAL A 93 19.95 33.09 41.49
C VAL A 93 20.67 32.69 40.21
N ILE A 94 22.01 32.72 40.20
CA ILE A 94 22.80 32.28 39.04
C ILE A 94 22.55 30.81 38.74
N GLN A 95 22.49 29.95 39.76
CA GLN A 95 22.23 28.52 39.58
C GLN A 95 20.84 28.27 38.97
N VAL A 96 19.79 28.94 39.47
CA VAL A 96 18.43 28.80 38.92
C VAL A 96 18.39 29.33 37.49
N LEU A 97 19.03 30.46 37.19
CA LEU A 97 19.09 30.98 35.82
C LEU A 97 19.78 30.02 34.84
N LEU A 98 20.85 29.34 35.27
CA LEU A 98 21.52 28.34 34.44
C LEU A 98 20.62 27.12 34.18
N ILE A 99 19.88 26.66 35.20
CA ILE A 99 18.92 25.57 35.05
C ILE A 99 17.79 25.99 34.09
N GLU A 100 17.24 27.19 34.26
CA GLU A 100 16.19 27.73 33.39
C GLU A 100 16.66 27.85 31.93
N MET A 101 17.85 28.39 31.71
CA MET A 101 18.45 28.44 30.36
C MET A 101 18.61 27.04 29.75
N SER A 102 18.98 26.04 30.56
CA SER A 102 19.10 24.65 30.12
C SER A 102 17.74 24.05 29.75
N VAL A 103 16.70 24.32 30.54
CA VAL A 103 15.32 23.89 30.25
C VAL A 103 14.80 24.55 28.97
N ILE A 104 15.08 25.84 28.75
CA ILE A 104 14.73 26.53 27.50
C ILE A 104 15.39 25.85 26.30
N LEU A 105 16.70 25.54 26.37
CA LEU A 105 17.39 24.86 25.27
C LEU A 105 16.82 23.46 25.00
N LEU A 106 16.44 22.73 26.04
CA LEU A 106 15.76 21.43 25.91
C LEU A 106 14.38 21.60 25.26
N LEU A 107 13.60 22.59 25.68
CA LEU A 107 12.28 22.90 25.09
C LEU A 107 12.40 23.23 23.59
N PHE A 108 13.43 24.00 23.19
CA PHE A 108 13.68 24.28 21.78
C PHE A 108 14.05 23.03 20.98
N ARG A 109 14.86 22.13 21.55
CA ARG A 109 15.26 20.89 20.86
C ARG A 109 14.18 19.81 20.87
N PHE A 110 13.22 19.91 21.78
CA PHE A 110 12.16 18.92 21.89
C PHE A 110 11.27 18.88 20.65
N GLU A 111 10.96 20.03 20.04
CA GLU A 111 10.14 20.09 18.81
C GLU A 111 10.82 19.35 17.64
N ASP A 112 12.12 19.60 17.42
CA ASP A 112 12.87 18.91 16.38
C ASP A 112 12.87 17.39 16.59
N ILE A 113 13.04 16.93 17.84
CA ILE A 113 13.06 15.51 18.18
C ILE A 113 11.69 14.89 17.98
N ASP A 114 10.62 15.55 18.43
CA ASP A 114 9.24 15.04 18.31
C ASP A 114 8.82 14.92 16.84
N VAL A 115 9.13 15.92 16.02
CA VAL A 115 8.87 15.88 14.57
C VAL A 115 9.62 14.73 13.92
N VAL A 116 10.90 14.54 14.23
CA VAL A 116 11.68 13.42 13.69
C VAL A 116 11.10 12.08 14.13
N GLN A 117 10.73 11.91 15.40
CA GLN A 117 10.13 10.68 15.89
C GLN A 117 8.77 10.39 15.23
N GLN A 118 7.93 11.40 15.06
CA GLN A 118 6.66 11.26 14.36
C GLN A 118 6.87 10.86 12.90
N LEU A 119 7.82 11.50 12.21
CA LEU A 119 8.13 11.18 10.83
C LEU A 119 8.70 9.77 10.70
N SER A 120 9.57 9.34 11.62
CA SER A 120 10.10 7.97 11.67
C SER A 120 8.98 6.94 11.85
N ARG A 121 8.00 7.19 12.73
CA ARG A 121 6.83 6.31 12.89
C ARG A 121 5.99 6.25 11.61
N GLN A 122 5.74 7.39 10.97
CA GLN A 122 4.99 7.43 9.71
C GLN A 122 5.72 6.69 8.59
N VAL A 123 7.05 6.80 8.51
CA VAL A 123 7.86 6.03 7.56
C VAL A 123 7.75 4.54 7.86
N GLU A 124 7.86 4.13 9.12
CA GLU A 124 7.73 2.73 9.52
C GLU A 124 6.35 2.16 9.18
N GLU A 125 5.27 2.88 9.50
CA GLU A 125 3.89 2.51 9.15
C GLU A 125 3.70 2.38 7.62
N LEU A 126 4.23 3.33 6.85
CA LEU A 126 4.17 3.29 5.38
C LEU A 126 4.99 2.14 4.82
N THR A 127 6.15 1.83 5.38
CA THR A 127 6.96 0.68 4.94
C THR A 127 6.24 -0.63 5.20
N ALA A 128 5.64 -0.80 6.38
CA ALA A 128 4.85 -1.99 6.71
C ALA A 128 3.60 -2.13 5.80
N ALA A 129 2.93 -1.02 5.49
CA ALA A 129 1.81 -1.02 4.56
C ALA A 129 2.24 -1.40 3.13
N ASN A 130 3.40 -0.90 2.68
CA ASN A 130 3.94 -1.21 1.36
C ASN A 130 4.37 -2.69 1.26
N GLU A 131 5.03 -3.23 2.29
CA GLU A 131 5.37 -4.66 2.37
C GLU A 131 4.11 -5.54 2.30
N LYS A 132 3.04 -5.15 2.98
CA LYS A 132 1.76 -5.85 2.90
C LYS A 132 1.16 -5.82 1.49
N ILE A 133 1.17 -4.66 0.84
CA ILE A 133 0.67 -4.53 -0.55
C ILE A 133 1.52 -5.37 -1.50
N LYS A 134 2.84 -5.39 -1.32
CA LYS A 134 3.75 -6.19 -2.13
C LYS A 134 3.45 -7.69 -2.00
N ALA A 135 3.26 -8.19 -0.78
CA ALA A 135 2.88 -9.58 -0.53
C ALA A 135 1.53 -9.93 -1.20
N GLN A 136 0.54 -9.03 -1.12
CA GLN A 136 -0.74 -9.22 -1.80
C GLN A 136 -0.62 -9.22 -3.33
N HIS A 137 0.26 -8.39 -3.89
CA HIS A 137 0.52 -8.36 -5.32
C HIS A 137 1.18 -9.66 -5.81
N GLU A 138 2.11 -10.22 -5.03
CA GLU A 138 2.75 -11.50 -5.34
C GLU A 138 1.71 -12.64 -5.35
N GLU A 139 0.86 -12.74 -4.33
CA GLU A 139 -0.24 -13.72 -4.27
C GLU A 139 -1.24 -13.57 -5.43
N MET A 140 -1.57 -12.32 -5.78
CA MET A 140 -2.45 -12.01 -6.91
C MET A 140 -1.82 -12.43 -8.23
N THR A 141 -0.51 -12.21 -8.40
CA THR A 141 0.22 -12.58 -9.62
C THR A 141 0.22 -14.09 -9.82
N GLU A 142 0.47 -14.86 -8.77
CA GLU A 142 0.41 -16.33 -8.80
C GLU A 142 -1.01 -16.86 -9.07
N SER A 143 -2.01 -16.21 -8.47
CA SER A 143 -3.40 -16.58 -8.73
C SER A 143 -3.83 -16.23 -10.16
N TRP A 144 -3.35 -15.11 -10.69
CA TRP A 144 -3.63 -14.68 -12.05
C TRP A 144 -2.95 -15.56 -13.10
N SER A 145 -1.73 -16.06 -12.83
CA SER A 145 -1.07 -16.98 -13.76
C SER A 145 -1.88 -18.27 -13.93
N ARG A 146 -2.40 -18.84 -12.84
CA ARG A 146 -3.27 -20.04 -12.89
C ARG A 146 -4.56 -19.80 -13.69
N VAL A 147 -5.16 -18.60 -13.55
CA VAL A 147 -6.35 -18.22 -14.31
C VAL A 147 -6.01 -18.06 -15.80
N GLN A 148 -4.86 -17.47 -16.11
CA GLN A 148 -4.38 -17.33 -17.49
C GLN A 148 -4.13 -18.69 -18.14
N ASP A 149 -3.49 -19.63 -17.44
CA ASP A 149 -3.26 -20.99 -17.94
C ASP A 149 -4.58 -21.73 -18.22
N LEU A 150 -5.58 -21.56 -17.34
CA LEU A 150 -6.92 -22.08 -17.54
C LEU A 150 -7.60 -21.46 -18.78
N ALA A 151 -7.48 -20.15 -18.95
CA ALA A 151 -8.04 -19.44 -20.10
C ALA A 151 -7.40 -19.88 -21.42
N GLU A 152 -6.08 -20.03 -21.47
CA GLU A 152 -5.35 -20.52 -22.64
C GLU A 152 -5.75 -21.96 -23.00
N MET A 153 -5.88 -22.84 -22.00
CA MET A 153 -6.39 -24.18 -22.21
C MET A 153 -7.81 -24.15 -22.78
N TRP A 154 -8.69 -23.34 -22.22
CA TRP A 154 -10.07 -23.21 -22.74
C TRP A 154 -10.08 -22.74 -24.19
N GLN A 155 -9.27 -21.73 -24.51
CA GLN A 155 -9.19 -21.14 -25.84
C GLN A 155 -8.68 -22.12 -26.89
N HIS A 156 -7.63 -22.90 -26.59
CA HIS A 156 -6.97 -23.74 -27.59
C HIS A 156 -7.45 -25.19 -27.61
N ARG A 157 -8.15 -25.66 -26.56
CA ARG A 157 -8.62 -27.03 -26.44
C ARG A 157 -10.12 -27.14 -26.34
N THR A 158 -10.72 -26.50 -25.34
CA THR A 158 -12.15 -26.69 -25.04
C THR A 158 -13.03 -26.08 -26.12
N ILE A 159 -12.77 -24.84 -26.53
CA ILE A 159 -13.57 -24.15 -27.55
C ILE A 159 -13.51 -24.90 -28.89
N PRO A 160 -12.33 -25.20 -29.49
CA PRO A 160 -12.27 -25.90 -30.76
C PRO A 160 -12.89 -27.30 -30.72
N ARG A 161 -12.80 -28.00 -29.58
CA ARG A 161 -13.44 -29.31 -29.39
C ARG A 161 -14.97 -29.18 -29.44
N LEU A 162 -15.53 -28.21 -28.72
CA LEU A 162 -16.97 -27.97 -28.71
C LEU A 162 -17.47 -27.55 -30.09
N ASP A 163 -16.74 -26.68 -30.78
CA ASP A 163 -17.08 -26.25 -32.14
C ASP A 163 -17.09 -27.44 -33.12
N LEU A 164 -16.09 -28.31 -33.05
CA LEU A 164 -16.02 -29.50 -33.89
C LEU A 164 -17.17 -30.48 -33.62
N GLN A 165 -17.47 -30.74 -32.35
CA GLN A 165 -18.58 -31.62 -31.98
C GLN A 165 -19.92 -31.06 -32.43
N ASN A 166 -20.13 -29.76 -32.28
CA ASN A 166 -21.33 -29.08 -32.73
C ASN A 166 -21.49 -29.16 -34.25
N GLU A 167 -20.42 -28.89 -35.01
CA GLU A 167 -20.48 -28.95 -36.48
C GLU A 167 -20.71 -30.39 -36.99
N LEU A 168 -20.03 -31.38 -36.41
CA LEU A 168 -20.27 -32.79 -36.74
C LEU A 168 -21.72 -33.19 -36.45
N HIS A 169 -22.27 -32.77 -35.31
CA HIS A 169 -23.65 -33.05 -34.95
C HIS A 169 -24.63 -32.45 -35.98
N ASN A 170 -24.45 -31.17 -36.33
CA ASN A 170 -25.28 -30.48 -37.33
C ASN A 170 -25.24 -31.22 -38.68
N LYS A 171 -24.05 -31.65 -39.13
CA LYS A 171 -23.91 -32.41 -40.40
C LYS A 171 -24.55 -33.79 -40.35
N LEU A 172 -24.53 -34.45 -39.20
CA LEU A 172 -25.20 -35.73 -39.02
C LEU A 172 -26.72 -35.57 -39.05
N GLU A 173 -27.24 -34.48 -38.48
CA GLU A 173 -28.67 -34.17 -38.48
C GLU A 173 -29.21 -33.91 -39.90
N ASP A 174 -28.41 -33.24 -40.75
CA ASP A 174 -28.78 -32.95 -42.14
C ASP A 174 -28.89 -34.19 -43.04
N ASP A 175 -28.20 -35.30 -42.72
CA ASP A 175 -28.14 -36.52 -43.56
C ASP A 175 -28.58 -37.79 -42.80
N ILE A 176 -29.85 -37.79 -42.39
CA ILE A 176 -30.50 -38.89 -41.64
C ILE A 176 -30.38 -40.24 -42.37
N GLY A 177 -30.36 -40.23 -43.71
CA GLY A 177 -30.34 -41.46 -44.53
C GLY A 177 -29.04 -42.26 -44.41
N VAL A 178 -27.91 -41.60 -44.16
CA VAL A 178 -26.59 -42.24 -44.05
C VAL A 178 -26.01 -42.17 -42.62
N LEU A 179 -26.83 -41.72 -41.68
CA LEU A 179 -26.51 -41.51 -40.26
C LEU A 179 -25.88 -42.73 -39.60
N ILE A 180 -26.47 -43.91 -39.75
CA ILE A 180 -26.04 -45.13 -39.03
C ILE A 180 -24.62 -45.54 -39.43
N VAL A 181 -24.27 -45.44 -40.71
CA VAL A 181 -22.94 -45.83 -41.22
C VAL A 181 -21.88 -44.82 -40.80
N HIS A 182 -22.20 -43.52 -40.84
CA HIS A 182 -21.25 -42.46 -40.51
C HIS A 182 -21.07 -42.25 -39.01
N LEU A 183 -22.08 -42.56 -38.18
CA LEU A 183 -22.01 -42.38 -36.73
C LEU A 183 -20.88 -43.19 -36.10
N ALA A 184 -20.70 -44.45 -36.52
CA ALA A 184 -19.60 -45.29 -36.06
C ALA A 184 -18.24 -44.68 -36.44
N ALA A 185 -18.09 -44.23 -37.68
CA ALA A 185 -16.86 -43.60 -38.15
C ALA A 185 -16.55 -42.28 -37.42
N VAL A 186 -17.56 -41.43 -37.17
CA VAL A 186 -17.39 -40.17 -36.44
C VAL A 186 -17.00 -40.42 -34.99
N ASN A 187 -17.59 -41.41 -34.33
CA ASN A 187 -17.23 -41.77 -32.97
C ASN A 187 -15.78 -42.27 -32.88
N ASP A 188 -15.35 -43.13 -33.80
CA ASP A 188 -13.96 -43.61 -33.85
C ASP A 188 -12.97 -42.46 -34.09
N VAL A 189 -13.35 -41.49 -34.93
CA VAL A 189 -12.53 -40.32 -35.24
C VAL A 189 -12.46 -39.37 -34.04
N LEU A 190 -13.57 -39.12 -33.35
CA LEU A 190 -13.62 -38.31 -32.14
C LEU A 190 -12.82 -38.94 -31.00
N ASP A 191 -12.93 -40.26 -30.80
CA ASP A 191 -12.15 -40.98 -29.78
C ASP A 191 -10.64 -40.93 -30.10
N ASN A 192 -10.27 -41.11 -31.38
CA ASN A 192 -8.88 -40.95 -31.81
C ASN A 192 -8.37 -39.52 -31.59
N LEU A 193 -9.20 -38.50 -31.86
CA LEU A 193 -8.84 -37.10 -31.61
C LEU A 193 -8.70 -36.82 -30.11
N GLU A 194 -9.60 -37.35 -29.28
CA GLU A 194 -9.55 -37.21 -27.81
C GLU A 194 -8.28 -37.85 -27.22
N ARG A 195 -7.89 -39.02 -27.73
CA ARG A 195 -6.60 -39.65 -27.37
C ARG A 195 -5.40 -38.79 -27.78
N ARG A 196 -5.48 -38.06 -28.91
CA ARG A 196 -4.41 -37.15 -29.37
C ARG A 196 -4.31 -35.86 -28.55
N TYR A 197 -5.43 -35.35 -28.02
CA TYR A 197 -5.40 -34.23 -27.08
C TYR A 197 -4.62 -34.57 -25.80
N GLY A 198 -4.64 -35.84 -25.39
CA GLY A 198 -3.98 -36.29 -24.17
C GLY A 198 -4.66 -35.77 -22.89
N PRO A 199 -3.99 -35.97 -21.74
CA PRO A 199 -4.48 -35.56 -20.42
C PRO A 199 -4.69 -34.04 -20.33
N VAL A 200 -5.54 -33.56 -19.41
CA VAL A 200 -5.74 -32.12 -19.19
C VAL A 200 -4.48 -31.47 -18.63
N GLU A 201 -3.75 -32.23 -17.83
CA GLU A 201 -2.56 -31.84 -17.10
C GLU A 201 -1.41 -31.49 -18.05
N THR A 202 -1.37 -32.04 -19.27
CA THR A 202 -0.34 -31.70 -20.26
C THR A 202 -0.55 -30.32 -20.90
N TRP A 203 -1.75 -29.74 -20.73
CA TRP A 203 -2.11 -28.42 -21.26
C TRP A 203 -1.97 -27.29 -20.23
N GLN A 204 -1.88 -27.63 -18.93
CA GLN A 204 -1.73 -26.71 -17.80
C GLN A 204 -0.25 -26.50 -17.41
N ASP A 205 0.04 -25.46 -16.61
CA ASP A 205 1.35 -25.13 -16.01
C ASP A 205 2.53 -25.04 -16.99
N GLY A 206 2.43 -24.19 -18.01
CA GLY A 206 3.53 -23.99 -18.97
C GLY A 206 3.99 -25.30 -19.64
N GLY A 207 3.05 -26.25 -19.80
CA GLY A 207 3.29 -27.65 -20.16
C GLY A 207 4.17 -27.89 -21.40
N ARG A 208 4.41 -29.17 -21.73
CA ARG A 208 5.32 -29.59 -22.80
C ARG A 208 5.07 -28.93 -24.16
N PHE A 209 3.85 -28.45 -24.43
CA PHE A 209 3.48 -27.86 -25.70
C PHE A 209 3.70 -26.35 -25.71
N PRO A 210 4.64 -25.84 -26.53
CA PRO A 210 4.76 -24.41 -26.75
C PRO A 210 3.45 -23.82 -27.31
N LEU A 211 3.21 -22.55 -27.01
CA LEU A 211 1.99 -21.83 -27.44
C LEU A 211 1.74 -21.94 -28.96
N GLU A 212 2.81 -21.97 -29.76
CA GLU A 212 2.73 -22.11 -31.21
C GLU A 212 2.09 -23.44 -31.64
N GLU A 213 2.40 -24.54 -30.95
CA GLU A 213 1.82 -25.86 -31.25
C GLU A 213 0.35 -25.91 -30.83
N LYS A 214 -0.01 -25.34 -29.68
CA LYS A 214 -1.40 -25.19 -29.23
C LYS A 214 -2.22 -24.40 -30.25
N GLN A 215 -1.67 -23.29 -30.74
CA GLN A 215 -2.30 -22.45 -31.78
C GLN A 215 -2.45 -23.21 -33.09
N LYS A 216 -1.39 -23.85 -33.59
CA LYS A 216 -1.42 -24.63 -34.83
C LYS A 216 -2.46 -25.74 -34.78
N PHE A 217 -2.55 -26.43 -33.65
CA PHE A 217 -3.56 -27.46 -33.44
C PHE A 217 -4.98 -26.86 -33.47
N SER A 218 -5.23 -25.79 -32.70
CA SER A 218 -6.55 -25.13 -32.67
C SER A 218 -6.97 -24.60 -34.05
N ALA A 219 -6.03 -24.06 -34.82
CA ALA A 219 -6.26 -23.62 -36.19
C ALA A 219 -6.54 -24.80 -37.14
N GLY A 220 -5.87 -25.94 -36.94
CA GLY A 220 -6.14 -27.16 -37.69
C GLY A 220 -7.55 -27.68 -37.46
N VAL A 221 -8.02 -27.70 -36.21
CA VAL A 221 -9.40 -28.07 -35.87
C VAL A 221 -10.39 -27.10 -36.50
N ALA A 222 -10.15 -25.79 -36.38
CA ALA A 222 -11.02 -24.77 -36.97
C ALA A 222 -11.08 -24.87 -38.51
N ALA A 223 -9.97 -25.21 -39.18
CA ALA A 223 -9.95 -25.42 -40.62
C ALA A 223 -10.78 -26.64 -41.05
N VAL A 224 -10.74 -27.72 -40.26
CA VAL A 224 -11.56 -28.91 -40.52
C VAL A 224 -13.04 -28.62 -40.37
N CYS A 225 -13.43 -27.80 -39.40
CA CYS A 225 -14.82 -27.36 -39.23
C CYS A 225 -15.37 -26.58 -40.44
N GLN A 226 -14.52 -26.04 -41.32
CA GLN A 226 -14.96 -25.30 -42.51
C GLN A 226 -15.32 -26.20 -43.70
N HIS A 227 -15.06 -27.52 -43.63
CA HIS A 227 -15.40 -28.42 -44.73
C HIS A 227 -16.91 -28.68 -44.80
N ALA A 228 -17.50 -28.42 -45.97
CA ALA A 228 -18.95 -28.53 -46.15
C ALA A 228 -19.50 -29.96 -46.08
N GLN A 229 -18.66 -30.98 -46.35
CA GLN A 229 -19.08 -32.38 -46.43
C GLN A 229 -18.42 -33.23 -45.33
N LEU A 230 -19.22 -34.09 -44.70
CA LEU A 230 -18.81 -34.94 -43.59
C LEU A 230 -17.61 -35.87 -43.90
N PRO A 231 -17.50 -36.52 -45.07
CA PRO A 231 -16.33 -37.37 -45.38
C PRO A 231 -15.02 -36.57 -45.44
N HIS A 232 -15.08 -35.33 -45.91
CA HIS A 232 -13.91 -34.44 -45.95
C HIS A 232 -13.53 -33.96 -44.54
N MET A 233 -14.50 -33.68 -43.67
CA MET A 233 -14.23 -33.38 -42.26
C MET A 233 -13.52 -34.56 -41.60
N ILE A 234 -14.04 -35.79 -41.76
CA ILE A 234 -13.44 -37.00 -41.19
C ILE A 234 -12.00 -37.19 -41.67
N ALA A 235 -11.76 -37.07 -42.99
CA ALA A 235 -10.41 -37.16 -43.54
C ALA A 235 -9.49 -36.05 -42.99
N GLY A 236 -10.02 -34.83 -42.83
CA GLY A 236 -9.32 -33.70 -42.25
C GLY A 236 -8.85 -33.97 -40.82
N ILE A 237 -9.71 -34.51 -39.95
CA ILE A 237 -9.37 -34.82 -38.55
C ILE A 237 -8.17 -35.78 -38.47
N HIS A 238 -8.06 -36.76 -39.38
CA HIS A 238 -6.92 -37.68 -39.38
C HIS A 238 -5.58 -36.97 -39.64
N THR A 239 -5.57 -35.87 -40.37
CA THR A 239 -4.36 -35.09 -40.68
C THR A 239 -3.91 -34.17 -39.54
N ILE A 240 -4.80 -33.87 -38.58
CA ILE A 240 -4.45 -33.08 -37.39
C ILE A 240 -3.59 -33.92 -36.45
N SER A 241 -2.30 -33.63 -36.43
CA SER A 241 -1.30 -34.24 -35.55
C SER A 241 -0.72 -33.17 -34.63
N VAL A 242 -0.74 -33.40 -33.32
CA VAL A 242 0.14 -32.68 -32.38
C VAL A 242 1.47 -33.41 -32.43
N SER A 243 2.48 -32.80 -33.05
CA SER A 243 3.85 -33.34 -33.16
C SER A 243 4.66 -33.01 -31.92
#